data_AF-A0A914EC57-F1
#
_entry.id   AF-A0A914EC57-F1
#
_cell.length_a   1.000
_cell.length_b   1.000
_cell.length_c   1.000
_cell.angle_alpha   90.00
_cell.angle_beta   90.00
_cell.angle_gamma   90.00
#
_symmetry.space_group_name_H-M   'P 1'
#
loop_
_entity.id
_entity.type
_entity.pdbx_description
1 polymer ?
#
loop_
_entity_poly.entity_id
_entity_poly.type
_entity_poly.pdbx_seq_one_letter_code
_entity_poly.pdbx_strand_id
1 'polypeptide(L)'
;MDFDCKRLPSPAELKFTALFNPEQIDCICESLYQAKDGDRLVRLFKSDPNIIVYYSYSSSVLRAYLYALFHMQKFEDLFSLMAQSRFDEKYFEELKLLWYEARYAEDQQRKKKELGPVDKYRLRKKHPPPRSIWDGQEVIYSFKENSRMTLRSFYKRNKYPSPEEKREILRQTGLKIQQISNWFKNRRQRDKVGPESSNSSGPRTYQ
;
A
#
# COMPACT_ATOMS: atom_id res chain seq x y z
N MET A 1 -22.23 -12.41 -60.88
CA MET A 1 -21.37 -11.23 -60.76
C MET A 1 -21.69 -10.63 -59.40
N ASP A 2 -21.11 -11.21 -58.36
CA ASP A 2 -21.39 -10.85 -56.99
C ASP A 2 -20.33 -9.86 -56.53
N PHE A 3 -20.72 -8.58 -56.52
CA PHE A 3 -20.01 -7.56 -55.77
C PHE A 3 -20.30 -7.78 -54.29
N ASP A 4 -19.56 -8.70 -53.67
CA ASP A 4 -19.60 -8.88 -52.23
C ASP A 4 -18.85 -7.70 -51.58
N CYS A 5 -19.64 -6.70 -51.20
CA CYS A 5 -19.20 -5.51 -50.51
C CYS A 5 -18.65 -5.94 -49.13
N LYS A 6 -17.33 -6.12 -49.06
CA LYS A 6 -16.59 -6.41 -47.83
C LYS A 6 -17.06 -5.48 -46.71
N ARG A 7 -17.79 -6.07 -45.76
CA ARG A 7 -18.23 -5.44 -44.52
C ARG A 7 -16.98 -4.93 -43.78
N LEU A 8 -16.82 -3.60 -43.69
CA LEU A 8 -15.75 -2.99 -42.91
C LEU A 8 -15.94 -3.38 -41.43
N PRO A 9 -14.87 -3.76 -40.71
CA PRO A 9 -14.98 -4.11 -39.30
C PRO A 9 -15.39 -2.88 -38.47
N SER A 10 -16.24 -3.12 -37.48
CA SER A 10 -16.68 -2.11 -36.51
C SER A 10 -15.48 -1.52 -35.75
N PRO A 11 -15.50 -0.23 -35.35
CA PRO A 11 -14.44 0.41 -34.55
C PRO A 11 -14.10 -0.30 -33.22
N ALA A 12 -14.89 -1.29 -32.81
CA ALA A 12 -14.71 -2.05 -31.57
C ALA A 12 -13.72 -3.24 -31.66
N GLU A 13 -13.14 -3.54 -32.83
CA GLU A 13 -12.24 -4.69 -33.03
C GLU A 13 -10.79 -4.32 -33.34
N LEU A 14 -10.38 -3.07 -33.08
CA LEU A 14 -8.98 -2.69 -33.19
C LEU A 14 -8.17 -3.27 -32.01
N LYS A 15 -7.49 -4.39 -32.25
CA LYS A 15 -6.51 -4.94 -31.31
C LYS A 15 -5.28 -4.04 -31.30
N PHE A 16 -5.02 -3.37 -30.18
CA PHE A 16 -3.87 -2.48 -30.02
C PHE A 16 -2.54 -3.20 -30.27
N THR A 17 -2.47 -4.47 -29.88
CA THR A 17 -1.31 -5.34 -30.14
C THR A 17 -1.04 -5.60 -31.63
N ALA A 18 -2.03 -5.39 -32.50
CA ALA A 18 -1.87 -5.52 -33.96
C ALA A 18 -1.55 -4.17 -34.66
N LEU A 19 -1.70 -3.04 -33.96
CA LEU A 19 -1.65 -1.70 -34.55
C LEU A 19 -0.43 -0.89 -34.11
N PHE A 20 0.07 -1.17 -32.92
CA PHE A 20 1.14 -0.42 -32.29
C PHE A 20 2.33 -1.34 -32.01
N ASN A 21 3.53 -0.78 -32.16
CA ASN A 21 4.74 -1.46 -31.76
C ASN A 21 4.91 -1.45 -30.22
N PRO A 22 5.81 -2.27 -29.66
CA PRO A 22 6.02 -2.34 -28.22
C PRO A 22 6.31 -0.98 -27.57
N GLU A 23 7.13 -0.14 -28.23
CA GLU A 23 7.53 1.18 -27.72
C GLU A 23 6.37 2.17 -27.66
N GLN A 24 5.46 2.10 -28.65
CA GLN A 24 4.23 2.90 -28.68
C GLN A 24 3.28 2.46 -27.58
N ILE A 25 3.13 1.16 -27.36
CA ILE A 25 2.29 0.62 -26.27
C ILE A 25 2.84 1.07 -24.91
N ASP A 26 4.15 0.99 -24.71
CA ASP A 26 4.83 1.51 -23.51
C ASP A 26 4.56 3.01 -23.30
N CYS A 27 4.72 3.81 -24.35
CA CYS A 27 4.50 5.25 -24.30
C CYS A 27 3.03 5.58 -23.98
N ILE A 28 2.07 4.87 -24.58
CA ILE A 28 0.63 5.04 -24.31
C ILE A 28 0.33 4.67 -22.85
N CYS A 29 0.79 3.50 -22.39
CA CYS A 29 0.57 3.05 -21.01
C CYS A 29 1.19 4.00 -19.99
N GLU A 30 2.42 4.47 -20.22
CA GLU A 30 3.09 5.43 -19.33
C GLU A 30 2.36 6.77 -19.34
N SER A 31 1.98 7.29 -20.51
CA SER A 31 1.28 8.58 -20.62
C SER A 31 -0.08 8.56 -19.90
N LEU A 32 -0.86 7.50 -20.08
CA LEU A 32 -2.15 7.33 -19.41
C LEU A 32 -2.00 7.16 -17.90
N TYR A 33 -0.95 6.44 -17.47
CA TYR A 33 -0.64 6.26 -16.07
C TYR A 33 -0.18 7.56 -15.38
N GLN A 34 0.66 8.36 -16.06
CA GLN A 34 1.10 9.68 -15.57
C GLN A 34 -0.07 10.68 -15.50
N ALA A 35 -0.98 10.62 -16.47
CA ALA A 35 -2.22 11.40 -16.45
C ALA A 35 -3.20 10.94 -15.35
N LYS A 36 -2.93 9.82 -14.67
CA LYS A 36 -3.82 9.16 -13.69
C LYS A 36 -5.24 8.90 -14.24
N ASP A 37 -5.35 8.67 -15.55
CA ASP A 37 -6.63 8.38 -16.21
C ASP A 37 -6.94 6.86 -16.13
N GLY A 38 -7.48 6.46 -14.98
CA GLY A 38 -7.87 5.08 -14.72
C GLY A 38 -8.91 4.55 -15.70
N ASP A 39 -9.90 5.36 -16.07
CA ASP A 39 -11.01 4.93 -16.92
C ASP A 39 -10.56 4.59 -18.35
N ARG A 40 -9.60 5.34 -18.89
CA ARG A 40 -9.01 5.02 -20.19
C ARG A 40 -8.13 3.79 -20.11
N LEU A 41 -7.36 3.62 -19.04
CA LEU A 41 -6.56 2.41 -18.83
C LEU A 41 -7.43 1.16 -18.73
N VAL A 42 -8.52 1.23 -17.96
CA VAL A 42 -9.49 0.13 -17.86
C VAL A 42 -10.10 -0.21 -19.22
N ARG A 43 -10.47 0.80 -20.02
CA ARG A 43 -10.96 0.58 -21.38
C ARG A 43 -9.91 -0.07 -22.27
N LEU A 44 -8.67 0.42 -22.26
CA LEU A 44 -7.56 -0.12 -23.04
C LEU A 44 -7.37 -1.63 -22.78
N PHE A 45 -7.20 -2.01 -21.51
CA PHE A 45 -6.94 -3.42 -21.15
C PHE A 45 -8.16 -4.32 -21.29
N LYS A 46 -9.39 -3.78 -21.20
CA LYS A 46 -10.61 -4.54 -21.52
C LYS A 46 -10.76 -4.78 -23.01
N SER A 47 -10.42 -3.79 -23.84
CA SER A 47 -10.50 -3.89 -25.30
C SER A 47 -9.45 -4.84 -25.87
N ASP A 48 -8.24 -4.88 -25.30
CA ASP A 48 -7.20 -5.82 -25.72
C ASP A 48 -6.46 -6.45 -24.53
N PRO A 49 -6.96 -7.60 -24.02
CA PRO A 49 -6.29 -8.36 -22.97
C PRO A 49 -4.91 -8.90 -23.39
N ASN A 50 -4.59 -8.92 -24.69
CA ASN A 50 -3.29 -9.42 -25.14
C ASN A 50 -2.16 -8.47 -24.80
N ILE A 51 -2.46 -7.20 -24.49
CA ILE A 51 -1.44 -6.23 -24.07
C ILE A 51 -0.70 -6.76 -22.83
N ILE A 52 -1.42 -7.24 -21.82
CA ILE A 52 -0.76 -7.77 -20.62
C ILE A 52 -0.07 -9.12 -20.88
N VAL A 53 -0.62 -9.95 -21.77
CA VAL A 53 -0.04 -11.26 -22.10
C VAL A 53 1.31 -11.09 -22.80
N TYR A 54 1.39 -10.21 -23.79
CA TYR A 54 2.62 -10.03 -24.59
C TYR A 54 3.61 -9.04 -23.98
N TYR A 55 3.15 -8.02 -23.27
CA TYR A 55 3.99 -6.91 -22.79
C TYR A 55 4.14 -6.84 -21.27
N SER A 56 3.86 -7.94 -20.55
CA SER A 56 4.08 -8.03 -19.08
C SER A 56 5.53 -7.87 -18.65
N TYR A 57 6.50 -7.92 -19.57
CA TYR A 57 7.90 -7.63 -19.27
C TYR A 57 8.17 -6.13 -19.10
N SER A 58 7.31 -5.26 -19.64
CA SER A 58 7.46 -3.82 -19.53
C SER A 58 6.95 -3.33 -18.18
N SER A 59 7.82 -2.66 -17.44
CA SER A 59 7.46 -1.99 -16.19
C SER A 59 6.31 -1.00 -16.40
N SER A 60 6.27 -0.27 -17.52
CA SER A 60 5.24 0.74 -17.82
C SER A 60 3.86 0.10 -18.02
N VAL A 61 3.80 -0.99 -18.79
CA VAL A 61 2.55 -1.74 -19.02
C VAL A 61 2.06 -2.37 -17.72
N LEU A 62 2.94 -3.00 -16.94
CA LEU A 62 2.58 -3.58 -15.64
C LEU A 62 2.04 -2.52 -14.68
N ARG A 63 2.70 -1.36 -14.56
CA ARG A 63 2.25 -0.24 -13.70
C ARG A 63 0.88 0.28 -14.12
N ALA A 64 0.69 0.50 -15.42
CA ALA A 64 -0.58 0.93 -15.99
C ALA A 64 -1.70 -0.10 -15.73
N TYR A 65 -1.39 -1.39 -15.88
CA TYR A 65 -2.35 -2.47 -15.63
C TYR A 65 -2.72 -2.61 -14.16
N LEU A 66 -1.74 -2.49 -13.24
CA LEU A 66 -2.02 -2.45 -11.80
C LEU A 66 -2.97 -1.30 -11.43
N TYR A 67 -2.79 -0.13 -12.05
CA TYR A 67 -3.69 1.00 -11.84
C TYR A 67 -5.08 0.74 -12.42
N ALA A 68 -5.17 0.11 -13.58
CA ALA A 68 -6.46 -0.32 -14.14
C ALA A 68 -7.19 -1.31 -13.21
N LEU A 69 -6.48 -2.29 -12.64
CA LEU A 69 -7.05 -3.24 -11.67
C LEU A 69 -7.58 -2.53 -10.41
N PHE A 70 -6.87 -1.50 -9.93
CA PHE A 70 -7.32 -0.66 -8.82
C PHE A 70 -8.65 0.03 -9.13
N HIS A 71 -8.78 0.65 -10.30
CA HIS A 71 -10.02 1.31 -10.75
C HIS A 71 -11.15 0.30 -11.02
N MET A 72 -10.83 -0.91 -11.47
CA MET A 72 -11.79 -2.01 -11.60
C MET A 72 -12.20 -2.63 -10.26
N GLN A 73 -11.61 -2.19 -9.15
CA GLN A 73 -11.83 -2.75 -7.80
C GLN A 73 -11.48 -4.26 -7.70
N LYS A 74 -10.58 -4.72 -8.56
CA LYS A 74 -10.07 -6.10 -8.55
C LYS A 74 -8.83 -6.19 -7.67
N PHE A 75 -9.02 -6.01 -6.37
CA PHE A 75 -7.92 -5.90 -5.41
C PHE A 75 -7.11 -7.21 -5.29
N GLU A 76 -7.76 -8.36 -5.31
CA GLU A 76 -7.07 -9.67 -5.22
C GLU A 76 -6.09 -9.90 -6.40
N ASP A 77 -6.52 -9.58 -7.62
CA ASP A 77 -5.68 -9.66 -8.82
C ASP A 77 -4.52 -8.67 -8.74
N LEU A 78 -4.78 -7.45 -8.25
CA LEU A 78 -3.75 -6.43 -8.02
C LEU A 78 -2.70 -6.92 -7.03
N PHE A 79 -3.11 -7.44 -5.86
CA PHE A 79 -2.17 -7.90 -4.84
C PHE A 79 -1.36 -9.11 -5.30
N SER A 80 -2.01 -10.05 -6.00
CA SER A 80 -1.36 -11.23 -6.56
C SER A 80 -0.32 -10.84 -7.62
N LEU A 81 -0.68 -9.92 -8.53
CA LEU A 81 0.22 -9.44 -9.56
C LEU A 81 1.41 -8.69 -8.97
N MET A 82 1.18 -7.79 -8.01
CA MET A 82 2.28 -7.08 -7.34
C MET A 82 3.24 -8.03 -6.63
N ALA A 83 2.75 -9.14 -6.07
CA ALA A 83 3.58 -10.13 -5.37
C ALA A 83 4.42 -11.01 -6.33
N GLN A 84 3.92 -11.25 -7.54
CA GLN A 84 4.55 -12.16 -8.52
C GLN A 84 5.45 -11.42 -9.52
N SER A 85 5.18 -10.15 -9.81
CA SER A 85 5.96 -9.34 -10.75
C SER A 85 7.29 -8.86 -10.17
N ARG A 86 8.26 -8.60 -11.06
CA ARG A 86 9.53 -7.94 -10.72
C ARG A 86 9.47 -6.49 -11.16
N PHE A 87 9.87 -5.58 -10.28
CA PHE A 87 9.86 -4.14 -10.56
C PHE A 87 11.24 -3.54 -10.32
N ASP A 88 11.52 -2.46 -11.03
CA ASP A 88 12.71 -1.64 -10.80
C ASP A 88 12.54 -0.83 -9.52
N GLU A 89 13.64 -0.62 -8.78
CA GLU A 89 13.67 0.11 -7.52
C GLU A 89 13.12 1.54 -7.63
N LYS A 90 13.33 2.19 -8.79
CA LYS A 90 12.77 3.53 -9.10
C LYS A 90 11.24 3.60 -8.97
N TYR A 91 10.54 2.46 -9.06
CA TYR A 91 9.09 2.40 -8.99
C TYR A 91 8.57 1.91 -7.63
N PHE A 92 9.45 1.51 -6.70
CA PHE A 92 9.02 0.95 -5.41
C PHE A 92 8.20 1.93 -4.59
N GLU A 93 8.58 3.21 -4.51
CA GLU A 93 7.80 4.20 -3.74
C GLU A 93 6.36 4.35 -4.28
N GLU A 94 6.22 4.44 -5.60
CA GLU A 94 4.93 4.57 -6.24
C GLU A 94 4.07 3.30 -6.07
N LEU A 95 4.67 2.12 -6.23
CA LEU A 95 3.97 0.85 -6.04
C LEU A 95 3.58 0.62 -4.58
N LYS A 96 4.42 1.02 -3.62
CA LYS A 96 4.08 0.99 -2.19
C LYS A 96 2.89 1.87 -1.87
N LEU A 97 2.80 3.06 -2.47
CA LEU A 97 1.64 3.93 -2.32
C LEU A 97 0.38 3.26 -2.89
N LEU A 98 0.45 2.74 -4.11
CA LEU A 98 -0.67 2.04 -4.74
C LEU A 98 -1.15 0.82 -3.93
N TRP A 99 -0.22 0.03 -3.37
CA TRP A 99 -0.55 -1.09 -2.49
C TRP A 99 -1.40 -0.65 -1.30
N TYR A 100 -1.00 0.43 -0.63
CA TYR A 100 -1.73 0.92 0.53
C TYR A 100 -3.05 1.59 0.15
N GLU A 101 -3.10 2.33 -0.96
CA GLU A 101 -4.34 2.87 -1.50
C GLU A 101 -5.34 1.78 -1.82
N ALA A 102 -4.91 0.69 -2.47
CA ALA A 102 -5.73 -0.48 -2.73
C ALA A 102 -6.25 -1.13 -1.43
N ARG A 103 -5.39 -1.33 -0.43
CA ARG A 103 -5.80 -1.87 0.89
C ARG A 103 -6.75 -0.97 1.65
N TYR A 104 -6.58 0.35 1.54
CA TYR A 104 -7.50 1.31 2.15
C TYR A 104 -8.85 1.26 1.45
N ALA A 105 -8.88 1.26 0.11
CA ALA A 105 -10.10 1.19 -0.67
C ALA A 105 -10.88 -0.11 -0.40
N GLU A 106 -10.21 -1.26 -0.35
CA GLU A 106 -10.79 -2.56 -0.01
C GLU A 106 -11.47 -2.54 1.38
N ASP A 107 -10.79 -2.02 2.41
CA ASP A 107 -11.35 -1.96 3.77
C ASP A 107 -12.47 -0.91 3.89
N GLN A 108 -12.37 0.22 3.16
CA GLN A 108 -13.43 1.24 3.08
C GLN A 108 -14.70 0.66 2.46
N GLN A 109 -14.59 -0.10 1.37
CA GLN A 109 -15.73 -0.76 0.74
C GLN A 109 -16.38 -1.78 1.67
N ARG A 110 -15.57 -2.61 2.34
CA ARG A 110 -16.05 -3.63 3.28
C ARG A 110 -16.79 -3.01 4.47
N LYS A 111 -16.26 -1.92 5.03
CA LYS A 111 -16.81 -1.29 6.24
C LYS A 111 -17.82 -0.17 5.97
N LYS A 112 -17.95 0.27 4.70
CA LYS A 112 -18.75 1.43 4.27
C LYS A 112 -18.49 2.67 5.14
N LYS A 113 -17.25 2.85 5.56
CA LYS A 113 -16.82 3.92 6.48
C LYS A 113 -15.45 4.45 6.07
N GLU A 114 -15.26 5.76 6.19
CA GLU A 114 -13.96 6.39 5.97
C GLU A 114 -12.93 5.94 7.03
N LEU A 115 -11.71 5.65 6.56
CA LEU A 115 -10.62 5.21 7.43
C LEU A 115 -9.91 6.38 8.07
N GLY A 116 -9.93 6.42 9.40
CA GLY A 116 -9.12 7.35 10.16
C GLY A 116 -7.62 7.00 10.13
N PRO A 117 -6.75 7.91 10.59
CA PRO A 117 -5.30 7.69 10.61
C PRO A 117 -4.86 6.42 11.37
N VAL A 118 -5.58 6.06 12.44
CA VAL A 118 -5.30 4.86 13.26
C VAL A 118 -5.64 3.58 12.49
N ASP A 119 -6.73 3.57 11.74
CA ASP A 119 -7.13 2.39 10.96
C ASP A 119 -6.20 2.19 9.77
N LYS A 120 -5.79 3.28 9.09
CA LYS A 120 -4.73 3.23 8.08
C LYS A 120 -3.43 2.67 8.66
N TYR A 121 -3.02 3.09 9.87
CA TYR A 121 -1.84 2.53 10.54
C TYR A 121 -1.97 1.02 10.82
N ARG A 122 -3.13 0.57 11.33
CA ARG A 122 -3.39 -0.85 11.57
C ARG A 122 -3.31 -1.68 10.29
N LEU A 123 -3.85 -1.16 9.18
CA LEU A 123 -3.79 -1.82 7.88
C LEU A 123 -2.35 -1.92 7.36
N ARG A 124 -1.55 -0.85 7.44
CA ARG A 124 -0.14 -0.91 7.04
C ARG A 124 0.65 -1.96 7.80
N LYS A 125 0.37 -2.11 9.10
CA LYS A 125 1.01 -3.13 9.94
C LYS A 125 0.53 -4.54 9.64
N LYS A 126 -0.76 -4.71 9.33
CA LYS A 126 -1.35 -6.03 9.04
C LYS A 126 -0.98 -6.54 7.65
N HIS A 127 -0.86 -5.64 6.68
CA HIS A 127 -0.63 -5.96 5.28
C HIS A 127 0.60 -5.20 4.75
N PRO A 128 1.81 -5.59 5.18
CA PRO A 128 3.02 -5.05 4.58
C PRO A 128 3.06 -5.44 3.08
N PRO A 129 3.60 -4.57 2.22
CA PRO A 129 3.76 -4.88 0.81
C PRO A 129 4.76 -6.03 0.59
N PRO A 130 4.61 -6.77 -0.52
CA PRO A 130 5.46 -7.90 -0.84
C PRO A 130 6.91 -7.47 -1.15
N ARG A 131 7.85 -8.40 -0.98
CA ARG A 131 9.30 -8.17 -1.23
C ARG A 131 9.62 -7.81 -2.69
N SER A 132 8.72 -8.10 -3.61
CA SER A 132 8.80 -7.72 -5.03
C SER A 132 8.74 -6.21 -5.26
N ILE A 133 8.16 -5.44 -4.33
CA ILE A 133 8.01 -3.97 -4.41
C ILE A 133 8.65 -3.25 -3.22
N TRP A 134 9.39 -3.97 -2.37
CA TRP A 134 10.06 -3.44 -1.18
C TRP A 134 11.26 -4.33 -0.82
N ASP A 135 12.45 -3.72 -0.72
CA ASP A 135 13.73 -4.30 -0.26
C ASP A 135 13.77 -4.85 1.18
N GLY A 136 12.64 -4.96 1.88
CA GLY A 136 12.55 -5.35 3.28
C GLY A 136 13.19 -4.39 4.30
N GLN A 137 13.62 -3.17 3.94
CA GLN A 137 14.05 -2.17 4.91
C GLN A 137 12.83 -1.70 5.73
N GLU A 138 12.55 -2.36 6.85
CA GLU A 138 11.52 -1.91 7.76
C GLU A 138 11.91 -0.55 8.35
N VAL A 139 11.01 0.44 8.27
CA VAL A 139 11.12 1.61 9.12
C VAL A 139 10.84 1.15 10.55
N ILE A 140 11.91 0.84 11.29
CA ILE A 140 11.82 0.50 12.70
C ILE A 140 11.39 1.76 13.46
N TYR A 141 10.09 1.94 13.63
CA TYR A 141 9.51 3.03 14.43
C TYR A 141 9.82 2.91 15.94
N SER A 142 10.41 1.78 16.34
CA SER A 142 10.81 1.53 17.72
C SER A 142 12.14 2.24 18.00
N PHE A 143 12.20 3.06 19.05
CA PHE A 143 13.43 3.78 19.47
C PHE A 143 14.67 2.87 19.51
N LYS A 144 15.89 3.39 19.35
CA LYS A 144 17.10 2.56 19.47
C LYS A 144 17.12 1.78 20.80
N GLU A 145 17.76 0.61 20.82
CA GLU A 145 17.76 -0.27 22.01
C GLU A 145 18.25 0.46 23.26
N ASN A 146 19.30 1.27 23.13
CA ASN A 146 19.78 2.14 24.21
C ASN A 146 18.69 3.08 24.74
N SER A 147 17.99 3.79 23.85
CA SER A 147 16.86 4.66 24.22
C SER A 147 15.73 3.89 24.90
N ARG A 148 15.43 2.65 24.47
CA ARG A 148 14.43 1.78 25.12
C ARG A 148 14.85 1.41 26.54
N MET A 149 16.12 1.06 26.73
CA MET A 149 16.67 0.74 28.05
C MET A 149 16.58 1.94 29.00
N THR A 150 17.00 3.13 28.55
CA THR A 150 16.89 4.36 29.33
C THR A 150 15.43 4.65 29.71
N LEU A 151 14.50 4.64 28.76
CA LEU A 151 13.07 4.88 29.03
C LEU A 151 12.49 3.88 30.04
N ARG A 152 12.83 2.59 29.93
CA ARG A 152 12.42 1.55 30.88
C ARG A 152 13.01 1.79 32.28
N SER A 153 14.28 2.18 32.37
CA SER A 153 14.95 2.49 33.64
C SER A 153 14.28 3.66 34.35
N PHE A 154 14.05 4.77 33.65
CA PHE A 154 13.32 5.93 34.19
C PHE A 154 11.89 5.55 34.62
N TYR A 155 11.18 4.76 33.82
CA TYR A 155 9.81 4.35 34.15
C TYR A 155 9.70 3.49 35.41
N LYS A 156 10.69 2.61 35.66
CA LYS A 156 10.75 1.83 36.90
C LYS A 156 10.88 2.74 38.13
N ARG A 157 11.60 3.85 37.98
CA ARG A 157 11.83 4.83 39.05
C ARG A 157 10.65 5.78 39.24
N ASN A 158 10.12 6.32 38.15
CA ASN A 158 8.97 7.23 38.15
C ASN A 158 8.09 7.02 36.90
N LYS A 159 6.81 6.68 37.09
CA LYS A 159 5.82 6.48 36.01
C LYS A 159 5.29 7.79 35.41
N TYR A 160 5.48 8.92 36.08
CA TYR A 160 5.01 10.26 35.70
C TYR A 160 6.17 11.26 35.74
N PRO A 161 7.07 11.25 34.74
CA PRO A 161 8.27 12.07 34.76
C PRO A 161 7.93 13.57 34.70
N SER A 162 8.61 14.36 35.53
CA SER A 162 8.52 15.82 35.53
C SER A 162 9.04 16.43 34.21
N PRO A 163 8.77 17.72 33.91
CA PRO A 163 9.34 18.38 32.74
C PRO A 163 10.88 18.34 32.72
N GLU A 164 11.52 18.41 33.88
CA GLU A 164 12.97 18.32 34.03
C GLU A 164 13.48 16.90 33.77
N GLU A 165 12.83 15.88 34.32
CA GLU A 165 13.18 14.48 34.05
C GLU A 165 13.00 14.14 32.56
N LYS A 166 11.99 14.71 31.89
CA LYS A 166 11.83 14.56 30.43
C LYS A 166 12.98 15.21 29.65
N ARG A 167 13.53 16.35 30.11
CA ARG A 167 14.71 16.97 29.49
C ARG A 167 15.95 16.09 29.70
N GLU A 168 16.10 15.48 30.86
CA GLU A 168 17.22 14.55 31.10
C GLU A 168 17.12 13.30 30.21
N ILE A 169 15.92 12.73 30.07
CA ILE A 169 15.68 11.62 29.13
C ILE A 169 15.98 12.05 27.70
N LEU A 170 15.59 13.26 27.28
CA LEU A 170 15.93 13.79 25.96
C LEU A 170 17.45 13.87 25.78
N ARG A 171 18.17 14.39 26.78
CA ARG A 171 19.63 14.53 26.74
C ARG A 171 20.32 13.17 26.60
N GLN A 172 19.85 12.15 27.30
CA GLN A 172 20.43 10.81 27.26
C GLN A 172 20.04 10.00 26.01
N THR A 173 18.82 10.19 25.49
CA THR A 173 18.27 9.33 24.42
C THR A 173 18.23 9.98 23.04
N GLY A 174 18.39 11.31 22.96
CA GLY A 174 18.20 12.11 21.75
C GLY A 174 16.73 12.21 21.29
N LEU A 175 15.77 11.71 22.07
CA LEU A 175 14.36 11.70 21.69
C LEU A 175 13.70 13.05 21.96
N LYS A 176 12.82 13.51 21.07
CA LYS A 176 12.02 14.72 21.29
C LYS A 176 11.12 14.53 22.52
N ILE A 177 10.89 15.61 23.29
CA ILE A 177 10.03 15.60 24.49
C ILE A 177 8.63 15.02 24.22
N GLN A 178 8.09 15.25 23.03
CA GLN A 178 6.81 14.68 22.58
C GLN A 178 6.86 13.15 22.47
N GLN A 179 7.94 12.59 21.91
CA GLN A 179 8.12 11.14 21.78
C GLN A 179 8.24 10.47 23.17
N ILE A 180 8.97 11.11 24.08
CA ILE A 180 9.11 10.67 25.47
C ILE A 180 7.73 10.70 26.15
N SER A 181 7.00 11.82 26.06
CA SER A 181 5.67 11.96 26.67
C SER A 181 4.69 10.90 26.17
N ASN A 182 4.68 10.65 24.86
CA ASN A 182 3.85 9.62 24.25
C ASN A 182 4.24 8.21 24.71
N TRP A 183 5.53 7.93 24.84
CA TRP A 183 5.99 6.63 25.32
C TRP A 183 5.52 6.35 26.76
N PHE A 184 5.67 7.32 27.68
CA PHE A 184 5.20 7.16 29.07
C PHE A 184 3.68 7.03 29.14
N LYS A 185 2.94 7.80 28.34
CA LYS A 185 1.48 7.68 28.22
C LYS A 185 1.08 6.27 27.75
N ASN A 186 1.66 5.79 26.65
CA ASN A 186 1.38 4.48 26.08
C ASN A 186 1.77 3.34 27.03
N ARG A 187 2.88 3.49 27.77
CA ARG A 187 3.32 2.47 28.74
C ARG A 187 2.33 2.33 29.90
N ARG A 188 1.87 3.45 30.47
CA ARG A 188 0.83 3.44 31.51
C ARG A 188 -0.49 2.85 31.02
N GLN A 189 -0.87 3.11 29.76
CA GLN A 189 -2.07 2.49 29.17
C GLN A 189 -1.93 0.96 29.08
N ARG A 190 -0.76 0.45 28.68
CA ARG A 190 -0.51 -1.01 28.64
C ARG A 190 -0.53 -1.63 30.04
N ASP A 191 0.03 -0.95 31.04
CA ASP A 191 0.01 -1.43 32.42
C ASP A 191 -1.41 -1.51 33.00
N LYS A 192 -2.31 -0.60 32.59
CA LYS A 192 -3.73 -0.61 33.01
C LYS A 192 -4.54 -1.77 32.42
N VAL A 193 -4.12 -2.28 31.26
CA VAL A 193 -4.89 -3.28 30.50
C VAL A 193 -4.56 -4.71 30.94
N GLY A 194 -3.52 -4.91 31.77
CA GLY A 194 -3.15 -6.22 32.33
C GLY A 194 -2.70 -7.24 31.26
N PRO A 195 -1.98 -8.31 31.64
CA PRO A 195 -1.57 -9.36 30.71
C PRO A 195 -2.74 -10.25 30.23
N GLU A 196 -3.92 -10.19 30.85
CA GLU A 196 -5.03 -11.11 30.55
C GLU A 196 -5.93 -10.70 29.38
N SER A 197 -5.82 -9.48 28.87
CA SER A 197 -6.73 -8.97 27.83
C SER A 197 -6.10 -8.85 26.43
N SER A 198 -4.85 -9.30 26.24
CA SER A 198 -4.22 -9.33 24.91
C SER A 198 -4.54 -10.58 24.07
N ASN A 199 -5.46 -11.44 24.49
CA ASN A 199 -5.83 -12.66 23.74
C ASN A 199 -7.33 -12.88 23.48
N SER A 200 -8.20 -11.88 23.69
CA SER A 200 -9.65 -11.99 23.40
C SER A 200 -10.12 -10.98 22.36
N SER A 201 -9.75 -11.24 21.11
CA SER A 201 -10.57 -10.85 19.96
C SER A 201 -10.91 -12.09 19.13
N GLY A 202 -11.63 -13.02 19.77
CA GLY A 202 -12.49 -14.04 19.16
C GLY A 202 -13.97 -13.65 19.33
N PRO A 203 -14.90 -14.25 18.58
CA PRO A 203 -16.11 -13.59 18.09
C PRO A 203 -17.16 -13.36 19.19
N ARG A 204 -17.83 -12.20 19.14
CA ARG A 204 -19.13 -12.03 19.79
C ARG A 204 -20.15 -12.86 19.02
N THR A 205 -20.48 -14.03 19.56
CA THR A 205 -21.73 -14.71 19.26
C THR A 205 -22.89 -13.84 19.74
N TYR A 206 -23.81 -13.53 18.83
CA TYR A 206 -25.12 -12.99 19.17
C TYR A 206 -26.07 -14.17 19.31
N GLN A 207 -26.74 -14.25 20.47
CA GLN A 207 -28.06 -14.88 20.58
C GLN A 207 -29.08 -14.01 19.84
#